data_AF-A0A2V8FG13-F1
#
_entry.id   AF-A0A2V8FG13-F1
#
_cell.length_a   1.000
_cell.length_b   1.000
_cell.length_c   1.000
_cell.angle_alpha   90.00
_cell.angle_beta   90.00
_cell.angle_gamma   90.00
#
_symmetry.space_group_name_H-M   'P 1'
#
loop_
_entity.id
_entity.type
_entity.pdbx_description
1 polymer ?
#
loop_
_entity_poly.entity_id
_entity_poly.type
_entity_poly.pdbx_seq_one_letter_code
_entity_poly.pdbx_strand_id
1 'polypeptide(L)'
;MFSTTRVDGSSRPRSRLSSTPFVCSRSRRRKRVALVVLLRGVNVGGHRTFRPAALARQLKHLDAVNIGAAGTFVIRRPVTRAQLRAELARRLPFDTAIMICQGRDIVRLMSANHFADQPVRPDVVRFVSVLSRRPRSMPPAPMTLPSSGKWLLKILARDKQFVFGVYRRHMKVIGYLGTFDRLFGAPATTRNWNTITAIAKVLQAR
;
A
#
# COMPACT_ATOMS: atom_id res chain seq x y z
N MET A 1 -75.03 -10.91 -52.76
CA MET A 1 -74.89 -9.44 -52.85
C MET A 1 -73.70 -9.04 -51.97
N PHE A 2 -72.55 -8.52 -52.37
CA PHE A 2 -71.87 -8.12 -53.62
C PHE A 2 -70.36 -8.40 -53.35
N SER A 3 -69.58 -9.08 -54.21
CA SER A 3 -68.67 -8.50 -55.24
C SER A 3 -67.85 -7.28 -54.78
N THR A 4 -66.54 -7.07 -55.02
CA THR A 4 -65.41 -7.76 -55.69
C THR A 4 -64.13 -6.96 -55.31
N THR A 5 -62.96 -7.62 -55.20
CA THR A 5 -61.57 -7.15 -55.47
C THR A 5 -61.03 -5.79 -54.97
N ARG A 6 -59.81 -5.83 -54.39
CA ARG A 6 -58.58 -5.35 -55.06
C ARG A 6 -57.29 -5.84 -54.37
N VAL A 7 -56.26 -5.94 -55.21
CA VAL A 7 -54.90 -6.45 -55.00
C VAL A 7 -53.94 -5.28 -54.79
N ASP A 8 -52.83 -5.53 -54.09
CA ASP A 8 -51.47 -4.97 -54.18
C ASP A 8 -50.91 -4.72 -52.77
N GLY A 9 -49.75 -5.24 -52.38
CA GLY A 9 -48.53 -5.35 -53.17
C GLY A 9 -47.54 -4.32 -52.64
N SER A 10 -46.88 -4.59 -51.50
CA SER A 10 -45.70 -3.81 -51.09
C SER A 10 -44.79 -4.59 -50.16
N SER A 11 -43.85 -5.26 -50.80
CA SER A 11 -42.64 -5.83 -50.23
C SER A 11 -41.77 -4.72 -49.63
N ARG A 12 -41.44 -4.81 -48.33
CA ARG A 12 -40.34 -4.05 -47.73
C ARG A 12 -39.44 -4.97 -46.89
N PRO A 13 -38.12 -4.70 -46.88
CA PRO A 13 -37.12 -5.74 -46.80
C PRO A 13 -36.77 -6.14 -45.36
N ARG A 14 -36.40 -7.41 -45.21
CA ARG A 14 -35.72 -7.93 -44.01
C ARG A 14 -34.44 -7.13 -43.77
N SER A 15 -34.45 -6.26 -42.77
CA SER A 15 -33.24 -5.65 -42.24
C SER A 15 -32.38 -6.74 -41.62
N ARG A 16 -31.25 -7.02 -42.27
CA ARG A 16 -30.18 -7.86 -41.73
C ARG A 16 -29.77 -7.30 -40.37
N LEU A 17 -29.91 -8.11 -39.31
CA LEU A 17 -29.20 -7.92 -38.07
C LEU A 17 -27.70 -8.04 -38.38
N SER A 18 -27.04 -6.92 -38.66
CA SER A 18 -25.58 -6.87 -38.68
C SER A 18 -25.09 -6.98 -37.24
N SER A 19 -24.76 -8.20 -36.85
CA SER A 19 -24.03 -8.54 -35.65
C SER A 19 -22.64 -7.90 -35.70
N THR A 20 -22.55 -6.64 -35.28
CA THR A 20 -21.27 -6.07 -34.88
C THR A 20 -20.87 -6.75 -33.57
N PRO A 21 -19.69 -7.39 -33.49
CA PRO A 21 -19.23 -7.89 -32.21
C PRO A 21 -19.00 -6.68 -31.33
N PHE A 22 -19.81 -6.58 -30.27
CA PHE A 22 -19.50 -5.72 -29.14
C PHE A 22 -18.13 -6.16 -28.66
N VAL A 23 -17.08 -5.41 -29.04
CA VAL A 23 -15.75 -5.59 -28.52
C VAL A 23 -15.87 -5.22 -27.05
N CYS A 24 -16.22 -6.22 -26.25
CA CYS A 24 -16.06 -6.19 -24.81
C CYS A 24 -14.57 -5.96 -24.63
N SER A 25 -14.18 -4.70 -24.45
CA SER A 25 -12.85 -4.37 -23.97
C SER A 25 -12.75 -4.99 -22.58
N ARG A 26 -12.39 -6.26 -22.55
CA ARG A 26 -11.79 -6.92 -21.42
C ARG A 26 -10.42 -6.29 -21.23
N SER A 27 -10.43 -5.01 -20.87
CA SER A 27 -9.59 -4.48 -19.80
C SER A 27 -9.93 -5.31 -18.55
N ARG A 28 -9.50 -6.58 -18.56
CA ARG A 28 -9.06 -7.21 -17.34
C ARG A 28 -7.96 -6.28 -16.87
N ARG A 29 -8.31 -5.32 -16.00
CA ARG A 29 -7.37 -4.75 -15.04
C ARG A 29 -6.76 -6.00 -14.41
N ARG A 30 -5.64 -6.50 -14.94
CA ARG A 30 -4.81 -7.49 -14.25
C ARG A 30 -4.67 -6.86 -12.88
N LYS A 31 -5.33 -7.43 -11.87
CA LYS A 31 -5.14 -7.01 -10.48
C LYS A 31 -3.65 -7.18 -10.28
N ARG A 32 -2.89 -6.09 -10.44
CA ARG A 32 -1.44 -6.16 -10.48
C ARG A 32 -1.05 -6.68 -9.11
N VAL A 33 -0.51 -7.89 -9.08
CA VAL A 33 0.00 -8.50 -7.86
C VAL A 33 1.30 -7.78 -7.54
N ALA A 34 1.16 -6.59 -6.98
CA ALA A 34 2.29 -5.79 -6.53
C ALA A 34 2.56 -6.08 -5.07
N LEU A 35 3.83 -6.30 -4.73
CA LEU A 35 4.29 -6.36 -3.35
C LEU A 35 4.97 -5.06 -2.99
N VAL A 36 4.75 -4.59 -1.76
CA VAL A 36 5.43 -3.43 -1.20
C VAL A 36 6.37 -3.92 -0.11
N VAL A 37 7.62 -3.46 -0.18
CA VAL A 37 8.70 -3.81 0.75
C VAL A 37 9.08 -2.58 1.56
N LEU A 38 9.20 -2.74 2.87
CA LEU A 38 9.73 -1.72 3.76
C LEU A 38 10.83 -2.32 4.63
N LEU A 39 12.04 -1.77 4.53
CA LEU A 39 13.18 -2.20 5.34
C LEU A 39 13.27 -1.42 6.65
N ARG A 40 13.55 -2.12 7.75
CA ARG A 40 13.67 -1.48 9.06
C ARG A 40 15.04 -0.84 9.28
N GLY A 41 15.06 0.36 9.86
CA GLY A 41 16.26 0.93 10.47
C GLY A 41 17.46 1.04 9.52
N VAL A 42 17.20 1.30 8.24
CA VAL A 42 18.24 1.52 7.23
C VAL A 42 18.48 3.01 7.06
N ASN A 43 19.74 3.39 6.80
CA ASN A 43 20.14 4.79 6.56
C ASN A 43 19.70 5.76 7.67
N VAL A 44 19.76 5.33 8.93
CA VAL A 44 19.43 6.14 10.10
C VAL A 44 20.59 6.14 11.09
N GLY A 45 20.97 7.32 11.58
CA GLY A 45 22.04 7.46 12.57
C GLY A 45 23.40 6.89 12.13
N GLY A 46 23.69 6.84 10.83
CA GLY A 46 24.93 6.27 10.28
C GLY A 46 24.96 4.72 10.20
N HIS A 47 23.91 4.03 10.66
CA HIS A 47 23.85 2.57 10.67
C HIS A 47 23.14 1.99 9.45
N ARG A 48 23.51 0.75 9.10
CA ARG A 48 22.91 -0.04 7.99
C ARG A 48 22.81 0.80 6.71
N THR A 49 23.92 1.46 6.41
CA THR A 49 24.03 2.39 5.28
C THR A 49 24.11 1.62 3.98
N PHE A 50 23.21 1.92 3.04
CA PHE A 50 23.24 1.37 1.69
C PHE A 50 22.54 2.32 0.72
N ARG A 51 22.65 2.05 -0.59
CA ARG A 51 22.00 2.85 -1.64
C ARG A 51 20.73 2.15 -2.14
N PRO A 52 19.50 2.57 -1.74
CA PRO A 52 18.26 1.92 -2.18
C PRO A 52 18.09 1.91 -3.71
N ALA A 53 18.49 2.99 -4.38
CA ALA A 53 18.46 3.06 -5.85
C ALA A 53 19.34 1.99 -6.52
N ALA A 54 20.50 1.65 -5.92
CA ALA A 54 21.35 0.58 -6.42
C ALA A 54 20.68 -0.79 -6.26
N LEU A 55 20.05 -1.05 -5.11
CA LEU A 55 19.27 -2.27 -4.90
C LEU A 55 18.09 -2.38 -5.87
N ALA A 56 17.38 -1.28 -6.16
CA ALA A 56 16.30 -1.28 -7.14
C ALA A 56 16.80 -1.64 -8.55
N ARG A 57 17.98 -1.14 -8.97
CA ARG A 57 18.60 -1.55 -10.24
C ARG A 57 18.93 -3.05 -10.28
N GLN A 58 19.43 -3.59 -9.18
CA GLN A 58 19.70 -5.03 -9.04
C GLN A 58 18.43 -5.89 -9.07
N LEU A 59 17.27 -5.30 -8.73
CA LEU A 59 15.95 -5.93 -8.76
C LEU A 59 15.13 -5.55 -10.01
N LYS A 60 15.79 -5.05 -11.07
CA LYS A 60 15.12 -4.60 -12.32
C LYS A 60 14.28 -5.72 -12.96
N HIS A 61 14.68 -6.98 -12.84
CA HIS A 61 13.91 -8.13 -13.35
C HIS A 61 12.54 -8.27 -12.68
N LEU A 62 12.37 -7.76 -11.46
CA LEU A 62 11.09 -7.71 -10.76
C LEU A 62 10.34 -6.38 -10.96
N ASP A 63 10.85 -5.49 -11.80
CA ASP A 63 10.33 -4.14 -12.01
C ASP A 63 10.17 -3.37 -10.68
N ALA A 64 11.27 -3.36 -9.91
CA ALA A 64 11.34 -2.71 -8.60
C ALA A 64 11.46 -1.19 -8.72
N VAL A 65 10.56 -0.47 -8.07
CA VAL A 65 10.58 1.00 -7.96
C VAL A 65 10.96 1.39 -6.54
N ASN A 66 12.05 2.16 -6.39
CA ASN A 66 12.47 2.70 -5.10
C ASN A 66 11.69 3.97 -4.73
N ILE A 67 11.32 4.11 -3.45
CA ILE A 67 10.69 5.30 -2.87
C ILE A 67 11.59 5.87 -1.78
N GLY A 68 12.29 6.95 -2.10
CA GLY A 68 13.14 7.69 -1.15
C GLY A 68 14.39 6.92 -0.69
N ALA A 69 14.90 7.30 0.49
CA ALA A 69 16.15 6.78 1.05
C ALA A 69 15.96 5.70 2.14
N ALA A 70 14.74 5.53 2.65
CA ALA A 70 14.45 4.65 3.79
C ALA A 70 14.20 3.19 3.38
N GLY A 71 14.77 2.71 2.27
CA GLY A 71 14.60 1.33 1.79
C GLY A 71 13.14 0.91 1.63
N THR A 72 12.40 1.64 0.80
CA THR A 72 10.98 1.35 0.51
C THR A 72 10.85 1.05 -0.98
N PHE A 73 10.25 -0.09 -1.33
CA PHE A 73 10.18 -0.55 -2.72
C PHE A 73 8.78 -1.01 -3.10
N VAL A 74 8.40 -0.76 -4.35
CA VAL A 74 7.23 -1.35 -5.00
C VAL A 74 7.72 -2.36 -6.04
N ILE A 75 7.30 -3.61 -5.91
CA ILE A 75 7.65 -4.69 -6.83
C ILE A 75 6.42 -4.96 -7.70
N ARG A 76 6.53 -4.65 -9.00
CA ARG A 76 5.37 -4.68 -9.91
C ARG A 76 5.19 -6.01 -10.64
N ARG A 77 6.26 -6.81 -10.78
CA ARG A 77 6.17 -8.16 -11.36
C ARG A 77 5.67 -9.18 -10.32
N PRO A 78 4.92 -10.21 -10.75
CA PRO A 78 4.51 -11.29 -9.86
C PRO A 78 5.72 -12.01 -9.25
N VAL A 79 5.74 -12.09 -7.92
CA VAL A 79 6.73 -12.85 -7.15
C VAL A 79 6.10 -13.24 -5.82
N THR A 80 6.46 -14.41 -5.28
CA THR A 80 5.97 -14.80 -3.95
C THR A 80 6.66 -14.00 -2.85
N ARG A 81 6.02 -13.87 -1.68
CA ARG A 81 6.64 -13.20 -0.52
C ARG A 81 7.92 -13.91 -0.05
N ALA A 82 7.97 -15.23 -0.19
CA ALA A 82 9.12 -16.04 0.22
C ALA A 82 10.31 -15.81 -0.72
N GLN A 83 10.10 -15.92 -2.04
CA GLN A 83 11.13 -15.65 -3.04
C GLN A 83 11.68 -14.22 -2.93
N LEU A 84 10.79 -13.22 -2.82
CA LEU A 84 11.20 -11.84 -2.68
C LEU A 84 12.00 -11.60 -1.40
N ARG A 85 11.59 -12.19 -0.28
CA ARG A 85 12.32 -12.09 0.99
C ARG A 85 13.71 -12.72 0.89
N ALA A 86 13.82 -13.92 0.32
CA ALA A 86 15.09 -14.61 0.14
C ALA A 86 16.03 -13.83 -0.78
N GLU A 87 15.52 -13.26 -1.87
CA GLU A 87 16.32 -12.44 -2.77
C GLU A 87 16.80 -11.14 -2.13
N LEU A 88 15.94 -10.44 -1.38
CA LEU A 88 16.35 -9.25 -0.63
C LEU A 88 17.41 -9.58 0.42
N ALA A 89 17.25 -10.66 1.17
CA ALA A 89 18.21 -11.08 2.19
C ALA A 89 19.60 -11.36 1.59
N ARG A 90 19.68 -12.01 0.42
CA ARG A 90 20.96 -12.27 -0.27
C ARG A 90 21.65 -11.01 -0.80
N ARG A 91 20.90 -9.97 -1.12
CA ARG A 91 21.44 -8.74 -1.75
C ARG A 91 21.73 -7.62 -0.74
N LEU A 92 21.11 -7.66 0.44
CA LEU A 92 21.36 -6.66 1.47
C LEU A 92 22.70 -6.95 2.17
N PRO A 93 23.54 -5.93 2.41
CA PRO A 93 24.84 -6.11 3.05
C PRO A 93 24.73 -6.24 4.59
N PHE A 94 23.53 -6.43 5.11
CA PHE A 94 23.24 -6.52 6.54
C PHE A 94 21.91 -7.23 6.77
N ASP A 95 21.75 -7.77 7.98
CA ASP A 95 20.47 -8.28 8.44
C ASP A 95 19.54 -7.15 8.86
N THR A 96 18.28 -7.23 8.42
CA THR A 96 17.22 -6.34 8.87
C THR A 96 15.84 -6.97 8.77
N ALA A 97 14.89 -6.45 9.53
CA ALA A 97 13.49 -6.83 9.37
C ALA A 97 12.93 -6.31 8.05
N ILE A 98 12.29 -7.20 7.30
CA ILE A 98 11.69 -6.93 5.98
C ILE A 98 10.17 -7.09 6.08
N MET A 99 9.45 -5.97 6.01
CA MET A 99 7.99 -5.94 5.96
C MET A 99 7.56 -6.06 4.50
N ILE A 100 6.73 -7.06 4.20
CA ILE A 100 6.17 -7.27 2.86
C ILE A 100 4.64 -7.28 2.96
N CYS A 101 3.99 -6.30 2.34
CA CYS A 101 2.54 -6.20 2.26
C CYS A 101 2.06 -6.16 0.81
N GLN A 102 0.74 -6.34 0.59
CA GLN A 102 0.18 -6.28 -0.75
C GLN A 102 -0.07 -4.83 -1.16
N GLY A 103 0.23 -4.49 -2.41
CA GLY A 103 -0.11 -3.17 -2.95
C GLY A 103 -1.61 -2.86 -2.87
N ARG A 104 -2.48 -3.87 -3.08
CA ARG A 104 -3.94 -3.70 -2.94
C ARG A 104 -4.36 -3.27 -1.53
N ASP A 105 -3.63 -3.71 -0.50
CA ASP A 105 -3.94 -3.30 0.87
C ASP A 105 -3.59 -1.83 1.05
N ILE A 106 -2.43 -1.36 0.55
CA ILE A 106 -2.06 0.07 0.55
C ILE A 106 -3.10 0.93 -0.19
N VAL A 107 -3.56 0.50 -1.37
CA VAL A 107 -4.59 1.21 -2.12
C VAL A 107 -5.89 1.30 -1.32
N ARG A 108 -6.30 0.23 -0.63
CA ARG A 108 -7.47 0.23 0.27
C ARG A 108 -7.27 1.17 1.47
N LEU A 109 -6.06 1.32 1.99
CA LEU A 109 -5.80 2.29 3.07
C LEU A 109 -6.05 3.73 2.61
N MET A 110 -5.81 4.04 1.33
CA MET A 110 -6.05 5.39 0.80
C MET A 110 -7.52 5.74 0.67
N SER A 111 -8.41 4.74 0.57
CA SER A 111 -9.86 4.98 0.48
C SER A 111 -10.55 5.18 1.83
N ALA A 112 -9.84 4.97 2.95
CA ALA A 112 -10.38 5.15 4.29
C ALA A 112 -9.79 6.41 4.94
N ASN A 113 -10.63 7.19 5.63
CA ASN A 113 -10.19 8.41 6.31
C ASN A 113 -9.66 8.12 7.73
N HIS A 114 -8.49 7.47 7.81
CA HIS A 114 -7.86 7.09 9.09
C HIS A 114 -7.40 8.28 9.96
N PHE A 115 -7.50 9.50 9.44
CA PHE A 115 -7.02 10.73 10.10
C PHE A 115 -8.09 11.82 10.14
N ALA A 116 -9.38 11.47 9.99
CA ALA A 116 -10.50 12.43 9.94
C ALA A 116 -10.45 13.43 11.10
N ASP A 117 -10.30 12.91 12.33
CA ASP A 117 -10.29 13.72 13.56
C ASP A 117 -8.91 14.30 13.90
N GLN A 118 -7.95 14.24 12.97
CA GLN A 118 -6.59 14.71 13.17
C GLN A 118 -6.30 15.89 12.24
N PRO A 119 -6.52 17.14 12.66
CA PRO A 119 -6.21 18.30 11.82
C PRO A 119 -4.75 18.28 11.38
N VAL A 120 -4.50 18.67 10.13
CA VAL A 120 -3.13 18.80 9.63
C VAL A 120 -2.49 19.98 10.34
N ARG A 121 -1.43 19.71 11.11
CA ARG A 121 -0.67 20.72 11.83
C ARG A 121 0.81 20.57 11.49
N PRO A 122 1.57 21.66 11.36
CA PRO A 122 3.00 21.57 11.07
C PRO A 122 3.76 20.74 12.10
N ASP A 123 3.40 20.80 13.39
CA ASP A 123 4.09 20.07 14.46
C ASP A 123 3.69 18.59 14.57
N VAL A 124 2.69 18.14 13.83
CA VAL A 124 2.12 16.79 13.90
C VAL A 124 2.39 16.01 12.62
N VAL A 125 2.96 14.82 12.76
CA VAL A 125 3.26 13.91 11.65
C VAL A 125 2.31 12.72 11.70
N ARG A 126 1.60 12.49 10.59
CA ARG A 126 0.83 11.26 10.34
C ARG A 126 1.78 10.14 9.92
N PHE A 127 1.56 8.95 10.46
CA PHE A 127 2.39 7.79 10.14
C PHE A 127 1.55 6.51 10.01
N VAL A 128 2.18 5.53 9.36
CA VAL A 128 1.75 4.13 9.40
C VAL A 128 2.93 3.29 9.83
N SER A 129 2.72 2.43 10.82
CA SER A 129 3.64 1.34 11.13
C SER A 129 3.15 0.06 10.47
N VAL A 130 4.03 -0.58 9.71
CA VAL A 130 3.77 -1.87 9.08
C VAL A 130 4.43 -2.95 9.94
N LEU A 131 3.64 -3.90 10.41
CA LEU A 131 4.09 -5.06 11.17
C LEU A 131 4.57 -6.15 10.20
N SER A 132 5.61 -6.89 10.58
CA SER A 132 6.16 -7.97 9.76
C SER A 132 5.23 -9.19 9.64
N ARG A 133 4.31 -9.34 10.60
CA ARG A 133 3.29 -10.38 10.69
C ARG A 133 2.06 -9.84 11.41
N ARG A 134 0.99 -10.64 11.46
CA ARG A 134 -0.21 -10.31 12.26
C ARG A 134 0.20 -10.03 13.72
N PRO A 135 -0.29 -8.95 14.35
CA PRO A 135 0.03 -8.66 15.74
C PRO A 135 -0.41 -9.80 16.66
N ARG A 136 0.39 -10.08 17.69
CA ARG A 136 0.06 -11.05 18.75
C ARG A 136 -0.66 -10.40 19.93
N SER A 137 -0.45 -9.10 20.11
CA SER A 137 -1.15 -8.28 21.11
C SER A 137 -1.95 -7.20 20.41
N MET A 138 -3.13 -6.93 20.94
CA MET A 138 -4.02 -5.90 20.44
C MET A 138 -4.35 -4.90 21.55
N PRO A 139 -3.45 -3.94 21.85
CA PRO A 139 -3.78 -2.86 22.80
C PRO A 139 -5.03 -2.10 22.34
N PRO A 140 -5.83 -1.52 23.26
CA PRO A 140 -6.94 -0.65 22.87
C PRO A 140 -6.49 0.48 21.95
N ALA A 141 -7.33 0.83 20.99
CA ALA A 141 -7.14 1.98 20.11
C ALA A 141 -8.47 2.75 20.02
N PRO A 142 -8.46 4.10 20.13
CA PRO A 142 -7.28 4.95 20.19
C PRO A 142 -6.55 4.92 21.55
N MET A 143 -5.23 5.17 21.54
CA MET A 143 -4.42 5.33 22.75
C MET A 143 -3.31 6.37 22.56
N THR A 144 -2.83 6.96 23.66
CA THR A 144 -1.75 7.96 23.66
C THR A 144 -0.51 7.46 24.38
N LEU A 145 0.65 7.97 23.97
CA LEU A 145 1.94 7.77 24.60
C LEU A 145 2.62 9.13 24.84
N PRO A 146 3.06 9.43 26.07
CA PRO A 146 2.75 8.70 27.31
C PRO A 146 1.23 8.65 27.59
N SER A 147 0.81 7.72 28.46
CA SER A 147 -0.61 7.54 28.84
C SER A 147 -1.14 8.68 29.71
N SER A 148 -0.26 9.40 30.40
CA SER A 148 -0.58 10.60 31.19
C SER A 148 0.27 11.80 30.75
N GLY A 149 -0.22 13.01 31.00
CA GLY A 149 0.45 14.25 30.64
C GLY A 149 0.37 14.59 29.15
N LYS A 150 1.36 15.36 28.66
CA LYS A 150 1.38 15.83 27.27
C LYS A 150 1.70 14.67 26.32
N TRP A 151 0.72 14.28 25.52
CA TRP A 151 0.90 13.23 24.51
C TRP A 151 1.97 13.62 23.47
N LEU A 152 2.78 12.64 23.08
CA LEU A 152 3.79 12.75 22.04
C LEU A 152 3.49 11.85 20.85
N LEU A 153 2.81 10.73 21.07
CA LEU A 153 2.35 9.82 20.03
C LEU A 153 0.91 9.37 20.33
N LYS A 154 0.10 9.20 19.28
CA LYS A 154 -1.22 8.57 19.33
C LYS A 154 -1.27 7.41 18.36
N ILE A 155 -1.79 6.27 18.80
CA ILE A 155 -2.25 5.20 17.94
C ILE A 155 -3.74 5.41 17.78
N LEU A 156 -4.20 5.55 16.53
CA LEU A 156 -5.59 5.92 16.21
C LEU A 156 -6.41 4.68 15.89
N ALA A 157 -5.88 3.83 15.02
CA ALA A 157 -6.58 2.69 14.48
C ALA A 157 -5.58 1.63 13.99
N ARG A 158 -6.12 0.47 13.61
CA ARG A 158 -5.36 -0.62 13.02
C ARG A 158 -6.19 -1.30 11.93
N ASP A 159 -5.52 -1.80 10.90
CA ASP A 159 -6.10 -2.65 9.86
C ASP A 159 -5.07 -3.73 9.49
N LYS A 160 -5.38 -5.00 9.75
CA LYS A 160 -4.47 -6.14 9.53
C LYS A 160 -3.08 -5.93 10.16
N GLN A 161 -2.05 -5.68 9.34
CA GLN A 161 -0.66 -5.45 9.77
C GLN A 161 -0.30 -3.96 9.84
N PHE A 162 -1.26 -3.06 9.62
CA PHE A 162 -1.05 -1.62 9.60
C PHE A 162 -1.55 -0.98 10.89
N VAL A 163 -0.73 -0.13 11.48
CA VAL A 163 -1.06 0.68 12.65
C VAL A 163 -1.00 2.15 12.24
N PHE A 164 -2.09 2.87 12.45
CA PHE A 164 -2.22 4.28 12.09
C PHE A 164 -2.00 5.13 13.31
N GLY A 165 -1.29 6.23 13.14
CA GLY A 165 -1.05 7.12 14.25
C GLY A 165 -0.56 8.49 13.84
N VAL A 166 -0.49 9.37 14.84
CA VAL A 166 0.13 10.67 14.74
C VAL A 166 1.17 10.83 15.83
N TYR A 167 2.23 11.60 15.58
CA TYR A 167 3.17 12.00 16.61
C TYR A 167 3.54 13.47 16.48
N ARG A 168 3.91 14.10 17.59
CA ARG A 168 4.48 15.45 17.59
C ARG A 168 5.97 15.39 17.30
N ARG A 169 6.51 16.31 16.51
CA ARG A 169 7.96 16.36 16.26
C ARG A 169 8.72 16.61 17.56
N HIS A 170 9.29 15.54 18.13
CA HIS A 170 10.00 15.56 19.38
C HIS A 170 10.93 14.35 19.48
N MET A 171 12.16 14.51 19.98
CA MET A 171 13.16 13.44 20.01
C MET A 171 12.70 12.17 20.75
N LYS A 172 11.96 12.34 21.85
CA LYS A 172 11.38 11.24 22.64
C LYS A 172 10.42 10.33 21.85
N VAL A 173 9.89 10.77 20.70
CA VAL A 173 9.02 9.92 19.86
C VAL A 173 9.74 8.68 19.35
N ILE A 174 11.04 8.77 19.08
CA ILE A 174 11.83 7.62 18.61
C ILE A 174 11.78 6.49 19.65
N GLY A 175 11.86 6.84 20.94
CA GLY A 175 11.71 5.89 22.04
C GLY A 175 10.34 5.19 22.02
N TYR A 176 9.25 5.96 21.90
CA TYR A 176 7.89 5.38 21.83
C TYR A 176 7.70 4.49 20.60
N LEU A 177 8.15 4.91 19.42
CA LEU A 177 8.12 4.08 18.22
C LEU A 177 8.95 2.80 18.38
N GLY A 178 10.07 2.87 19.09
CA GLY A 178 10.91 1.72 19.43
C GLY A 178 10.16 0.66 20.27
N THR A 179 9.16 1.06 21.06
CA THR A 179 8.36 0.12 21.87
C THR A 179 7.32 -0.68 21.07
N PHE A 180 7.08 -0.35 19.79
CA PHE A 180 5.99 -0.95 19.00
C PHE A 180 6.15 -2.47 18.87
N ASP A 181 7.37 -2.97 18.78
CA ASP A 181 7.64 -4.40 18.70
C ASP A 181 7.08 -5.16 19.90
N ARG A 182 7.34 -4.64 21.11
CA ARG A 182 6.83 -5.19 22.36
C ARG A 182 5.32 -5.01 22.44
N LEU A 183 4.83 -3.82 22.11
CA LEU A 183 3.42 -3.46 22.18
C LEU A 183 2.53 -4.35 21.29
N PHE A 184 2.98 -4.70 20.09
CA PHE A 184 2.23 -5.52 19.12
C PHE A 184 2.70 -6.98 19.04
N GLY A 185 3.79 -7.32 19.73
CA GLY A 185 4.41 -8.64 19.71
C GLY A 185 5.01 -9.03 18.35
N ALA A 186 5.28 -8.06 17.47
CA ALA A 186 5.80 -8.26 16.12
C ALA A 186 6.68 -7.07 15.68
N PRO A 187 7.82 -7.31 14.99
CA PRO A 187 8.65 -6.25 14.44
C PRO A 187 7.85 -5.25 13.61
N ALA A 188 8.01 -3.96 13.90
CA ALA A 188 7.34 -2.87 13.24
C ALA A 188 8.31 -1.97 12.46
N THR A 189 7.82 -1.33 11.41
CA THR A 189 8.55 -0.28 10.69
C THR A 189 7.62 0.85 10.36
N THR A 190 7.96 2.03 10.84
CA THR A 190 7.15 3.24 10.71
C THR A 190 7.58 4.04 9.48
N ARG A 191 6.59 4.52 8.73
CA ARG A 191 6.76 5.47 7.64
C ARG A 191 5.81 6.64 7.81
N ASN A 192 6.28 7.80 7.36
CA ASN A 192 5.44 8.99 7.19
C ASN A 192 4.31 8.65 6.21
N TRP A 193 3.11 9.17 6.47
CA TRP A 193 1.97 9.01 5.57
C TRP A 193 2.27 9.47 4.13
N ASN A 194 3.06 10.52 3.95
CA ASN A 194 3.50 10.98 2.62
C ASN A 194 4.26 9.90 1.84
N THR A 195 5.05 9.07 2.53
CA THR A 195 5.71 7.91 1.90
C THR A 195 4.67 6.88 1.45
N ILE A 196 3.64 6.62 2.26
CA ILE A 196 2.56 5.71 1.90
C ILE A 196 1.77 6.26 0.70
N THR A 197 1.49 7.56 0.67
CA THR A 197 0.88 8.24 -0.48
C THR A 197 1.72 8.11 -1.74
N ALA A 198 3.06 8.24 -1.65
CA ALA A 198 3.96 8.05 -2.78
C ALA A 198 3.94 6.60 -3.31
N ILE A 199 3.91 5.60 -2.40
CA ILE A 199 3.72 4.19 -2.78
C ILE A 199 2.40 4.01 -3.53
N ALA A 200 1.30 4.57 -3.00
CA ALA A 200 -0.01 4.48 -3.64
C ALA A 200 -0.04 5.10 -5.04
N LYS A 201 0.62 6.26 -5.22
CA LYS A 201 0.78 6.89 -6.55
C LYS A 201 1.49 5.95 -7.53
N VAL A 202 2.59 5.30 -7.13
CA VAL A 202 3.30 4.33 -7.99
C VAL A 202 2.46 3.10 -8.30
N LEU A 203 1.67 2.62 -7.34
CA LEU A 203 0.76 1.48 -7.56
C LEU A 203 -0.39 1.79 -8.53
N GLN A 204 -0.79 3.06 -8.60
CA GLN A 204 -1.86 3.55 -9.48
C GLN A 204 -1.32 4.01 -10.84
N ALA A 205 -0.08 4.50 -10.89
CA ALA A 205 0.62 4.85 -12.11
C ALA A 205 0.85 3.59 -12.96
N ARG A 206 0.57 3.72 -14.26
CA ARG A 206 0.54 2.60 -15.19
C ARG A 206 1.92 2.04 -15.50
#